data_AF-A0A897N3E8-F1
#
_entry.id   AF-A0A897N3E8-F1
#
_cell.length_a   1.000
_cell.length_b   1.000
_cell.length_c   1.000
_cell.angle_alpha   90.00
_cell.angle_beta   90.00
_cell.angle_gamma   90.00
#
_symmetry.space_group_name_H-M   'P 1'
#
loop_
_entity.id
_entity.type
_entity.pdbx_description
1 polymer ?
#
loop_
_entity_poly.entity_id
_entity_poly.type
_entity_poly.pdbx_seq_one_letter_code
_entity_poly.pdbx_strand_id
1 'polypeptide(L)'
;METYEAGDVTLQRIREYVWEIPREGEMNVPARVLASESLLDEISEDKTLEQLKNTTHLPGIRKHALCMPDGHQGYGFPVGGVAGIDAETGCISPGAVGYDINCGVRLLKTNLAYSDIRGREEELVDALFDAIPSGLGGGGIFEGTRADIEAILEDGMEWALENGYAVPEDLAHCEDEGRRPEADADAVSQKAKDRGKVQVGSLGSGNHFLEVQRVTDVFLEDVAEEFGLEEDQIVVMIHCGSRGLGHQVCTDYLREIEQAHQGLLASLPDRELAAAPAGSQLAEEYYGAMCAAINFAWVNRQLIMHRTREVFEDVFDRSWEEMDMELLYDVAHNIAKKEVHEVDGENRELYVHRKGATRAFPAGRPELPPAYADVGQPVLIPGSMGSGSYVLRGGERSLEETFGSTAHGAGRLMSRTEAKNTFWGEDVQDELRDQQHVYVKAQSGATVAEEAPGVYKDVDEVVNVSDALGIGDKVARTYPVCNIKG
;
A
#
# COMPACT_ATOMS: atom_id res chain seq x y z
N MET A 1 -4.37 12.79 33.24
CA MET A 1 -4.16 12.44 31.84
C MET A 1 -2.93 11.57 31.83
N GLU A 2 -3.03 10.36 31.31
CA GLU A 2 -1.89 9.46 31.19
C GLU A 2 -0.99 9.98 30.06
N THR A 3 0.32 9.99 30.28
CA THR A 3 1.31 10.45 29.30
C THR A 3 2.30 9.34 28.99
N TYR A 4 2.81 9.36 27.76
CA TYR A 4 3.90 8.52 27.30
C TYR A 4 5.08 9.41 26.92
N GLU A 5 6.27 9.13 27.48
CA GLU A 5 7.47 9.93 27.25
C GLU A 5 8.37 9.22 26.23
N ALA A 6 8.48 9.79 25.02
CA ALA A 6 9.27 9.28 23.90
C ALA A 6 10.43 10.23 23.60
N GLY A 7 11.50 10.14 24.38
CA GLY A 7 12.64 11.06 24.25
C GLY A 7 12.23 12.52 24.50
N ASP A 8 12.31 13.36 23.47
CA ASP A 8 11.92 14.78 23.52
C ASP A 8 10.43 15.02 23.18
N VAL A 9 9.67 13.96 22.89
CA VAL A 9 8.24 14.03 22.54
C VAL A 9 7.41 13.44 23.68
N THR A 10 6.51 14.24 24.25
CA THR A 10 5.51 13.77 25.21
C THR A 10 4.17 13.58 24.52
N LEU A 11 3.63 12.36 24.54
CA LEU A 11 2.28 12.06 24.05
C LEU A 11 1.28 12.03 25.21
N GLN A 12 0.07 12.53 24.96
CA GLN A 12 -1.06 12.47 25.88
C GLN A 12 -2.05 11.41 25.41
N ARG A 13 -2.42 10.48 26.29
CA ARG A 13 -3.47 9.51 25.98
C ARG A 13 -4.82 10.23 25.95
N ILE A 14 -5.45 10.25 24.78
CA ILE A 14 -6.79 10.83 24.59
C ILE A 14 -7.85 9.79 24.96
N ARG A 15 -7.66 8.57 24.46
CA ARG A 15 -8.46 7.37 24.74
C ARG A 15 -7.64 6.13 24.45
N GLU A 16 -8.20 4.95 24.68
CA GLU A 16 -7.56 3.70 24.28
C GLU A 16 -7.15 3.73 22.80
N TYR A 17 -5.91 3.31 22.55
CA TYR A 17 -5.19 3.35 21.28
C TYR A 17 -4.97 4.71 20.62
N VAL A 18 -5.39 5.84 21.22
CA VAL A 18 -5.22 7.17 20.63
C VAL A 18 -4.36 8.04 21.51
N TRP A 19 -3.18 8.36 20.99
CA TRP A 19 -2.20 9.22 21.61
C TRP A 19 -2.05 10.50 20.81
N GLU A 20 -1.89 11.64 21.48
CA GLU A 20 -1.78 12.94 20.83
C GLU A 20 -0.50 13.66 21.26
N ILE A 21 0.23 14.18 20.27
CA ILE A 21 1.24 15.21 20.48
C ILE A 21 0.48 16.55 20.40
N PRO A 22 0.31 17.26 21.53
CA PRO A 22 -0.47 18.50 21.54
C PRO A 22 0.15 19.53 20.60
N ARG A 23 -0.70 20.37 20.01
CA ARG A 23 -0.24 21.46 19.18
C ARG A 23 0.61 22.43 20.01
N GLU A 24 1.87 22.61 19.61
CA GLU A 24 2.82 23.53 20.22
C GLU A 24 3.64 24.29 19.18
N GLY A 25 4.24 25.41 19.57
CA GLY A 25 5.09 26.21 18.68
C GLY A 25 4.38 26.63 17.38
N GLU A 26 5.00 26.31 16.25
CA GLU A 26 4.54 26.66 14.89
C GLU A 26 3.70 25.56 14.23
N MET A 27 3.36 24.48 14.94
CA MET A 27 2.48 23.43 14.44
C MET A 27 1.13 24.03 14.02
N ASN A 28 0.61 23.66 12.85
CA ASN A 28 -0.72 24.12 12.41
C ASN A 28 -1.85 23.33 13.07
N VAL A 29 -1.60 22.05 13.35
CA VAL A 29 -2.54 21.08 13.96
C VAL A 29 -1.79 20.21 14.98
N PRO A 30 -2.49 19.55 15.93
CA PRO A 30 -1.90 18.46 16.72
C PRO A 30 -1.55 17.25 15.84
N ALA A 31 -0.74 16.34 16.37
CA ALA A 31 -0.45 15.05 15.74
C ALA A 31 -1.04 13.91 16.57
N ARG A 32 -1.53 12.84 15.92
CA ARG A 32 -2.11 11.66 16.57
C ARG A 32 -1.41 10.39 16.13
N VAL A 33 -1.10 9.54 17.10
CA VAL A 33 -0.58 8.19 16.91
C VAL A 33 -1.65 7.20 17.33
N LEU A 34 -2.01 6.30 16.41
CA LEU A 34 -2.97 5.24 16.63
C LEU A 34 -2.21 3.97 16.94
N ALA A 35 -2.06 3.62 18.22
CA ALA A 35 -1.18 2.53 18.64
C ALA A 35 -1.54 2.00 20.03
N SER A 36 -1.35 0.70 20.23
CA SER A 36 -1.19 0.13 21.57
C SER A 36 0.13 0.59 22.20
N GLU A 37 0.30 0.33 23.51
CA GLU A 37 1.53 0.72 24.20
C GLU A 37 2.76 -0.01 23.61
N SER A 38 2.62 -1.28 23.23
CA SER A 38 3.72 -2.04 22.59
C SER A 38 4.10 -1.49 21.22
N LEU A 39 3.11 -1.16 20.37
CA LEU A 39 3.40 -0.54 19.09
C LEU A 39 3.96 0.88 19.25
N LEU A 40 3.53 1.60 20.28
CA LEU A 40 4.05 2.94 20.59
C LEU A 40 5.51 2.88 21.04
N ASP A 41 5.90 1.85 21.81
CA ASP A 41 7.30 1.59 22.14
C ASP A 41 8.14 1.48 20.86
N GLU A 42 7.75 0.62 19.91
CA GLU A 42 8.45 0.43 18.63
C GLU A 42 8.46 1.71 17.77
N ILE A 43 7.34 2.44 17.69
CA ILE A 43 7.24 3.73 16.95
C ILE A 43 8.20 4.78 17.52
N SER A 44 8.49 4.71 18.82
CA SER A 44 9.34 5.67 19.51
C SER A 44 10.85 5.43 19.33
N GLU A 45 11.24 4.28 18.76
CA GLU A 45 12.66 3.89 18.62
C GLU A 45 13.38 4.60 17.46
N ASP A 46 12.63 5.24 16.55
CA ASP A 46 13.17 5.95 15.39
C ASP A 46 12.62 7.38 15.26
N LYS A 47 12.79 8.01 14.08
CA LYS A 47 12.34 9.38 13.83
C LYS A 47 10.85 9.54 13.52
N THR A 48 10.01 8.51 13.69
CA THR A 48 8.59 8.54 13.32
C THR A 48 7.85 9.70 13.98
N LEU A 49 8.01 9.85 15.29
CA LEU A 49 7.33 10.91 16.06
C LEU A 49 7.83 12.32 15.68
N GLU A 50 9.12 12.45 15.37
CA GLU A 50 9.71 13.69 14.87
C GLU A 50 9.12 14.06 13.49
N GLN A 51 9.08 13.10 12.56
CA GLN A 51 8.52 13.29 11.22
C GLN A 51 7.01 13.59 11.26
N LEU A 52 6.27 12.93 12.15
CA LEU A 52 4.85 13.19 12.37
C LEU A 52 4.63 14.62 12.91
N LYS A 53 5.46 15.05 13.87
CA LYS A 53 5.41 16.42 14.38
C LYS A 53 5.78 17.43 13.29
N ASN A 54 6.81 17.16 12.50
CA ASN A 54 7.22 18.02 11.38
C ASN A 54 6.09 18.18 10.35
N THR A 55 5.39 17.08 10.04
CA THR A 55 4.23 17.06 9.11
C THR A 55 3.15 18.08 9.47
N THR A 56 2.93 18.33 10.77
CA THR A 56 1.92 19.30 11.23
C THR A 56 2.20 20.75 10.80
N HIS A 57 3.40 21.05 10.28
CA HIS A 57 3.77 22.37 9.79
C HIS A 57 3.41 22.59 8.31
N LEU A 58 2.96 21.55 7.59
CA LEU A 58 2.53 21.68 6.20
C LEU A 58 1.36 22.68 6.08
N PRO A 59 1.42 23.66 5.15
CA PRO A 59 0.34 24.62 4.95
C PRO A 59 -0.98 23.93 4.60
N GLY A 60 -2.08 24.37 5.20
CA GLY A 60 -3.42 23.88 4.91
C GLY A 60 -3.73 22.48 5.45
N ILE A 61 -2.83 21.83 6.21
CA ILE A 61 -3.14 20.59 6.92
C ILE A 61 -4.35 20.78 7.86
N ARG A 62 -5.26 19.81 7.88
CA ARG A 62 -6.52 19.85 8.63
C ARG A 62 -6.58 18.76 9.70
N LYS A 63 -7.35 19.03 10.76
CA LYS A 63 -7.59 18.17 11.93
C LYS A 63 -6.31 17.73 12.66
N HIS A 64 -5.58 16.75 12.11
CA HIS A 64 -4.39 16.13 12.70
C HIS A 64 -3.43 15.66 11.60
N ALA A 65 -2.13 15.60 11.91
CA ALA A 65 -1.25 14.64 11.25
C ALA A 65 -1.43 13.27 11.92
N LEU A 66 -1.61 12.21 11.15
CA LEU A 66 -1.93 10.88 11.69
C LEU A 66 -0.78 9.91 11.43
N CYS A 67 -0.50 9.05 12.41
CA CYS A 67 0.38 7.90 12.31
C CYS A 67 -0.43 6.64 12.65
N MET A 68 -0.51 5.72 11.70
CA MET A 68 -1.15 4.41 11.82
C MET A 68 -0.30 3.47 12.70
N PRO A 69 -0.86 2.34 13.17
CA PRO A 69 -0.17 1.46 14.12
C PRO A 69 1.12 0.83 13.58
N ASP A 70 1.23 0.70 12.26
CA ASP A 70 2.40 0.23 11.52
C ASP A 70 3.44 1.33 11.22
N GLY A 71 3.28 2.49 11.85
CA GLY A 71 4.11 3.67 11.64
C GLY A 71 5.59 3.43 11.88
N HIS A 72 6.44 3.93 10.97
CA HIS A 72 7.89 3.88 11.11
C HIS A 72 8.55 4.98 10.27
N GLN A 73 9.85 5.22 10.49
CA GLN A 73 10.57 6.31 9.86
C GLN A 73 10.54 6.19 8.33
N GLY A 74 10.15 7.29 7.68
CA GLY A 74 10.17 7.47 6.24
C GLY A 74 11.16 8.55 5.78
N TYR A 75 10.86 9.14 4.63
CA TYR A 75 11.52 10.32 4.07
C TYR A 75 10.61 11.55 4.24
N GLY A 76 10.98 12.49 5.10
CA GLY A 76 10.19 13.66 5.53
C GLY A 76 8.92 13.35 6.31
N PHE A 77 8.07 12.50 5.74
CA PHE A 77 6.79 12.03 6.26
C PHE A 77 6.92 10.56 6.70
N PRO A 78 6.35 10.15 7.85
CA PRO A 78 6.45 8.77 8.32
C PRO A 78 5.74 7.81 7.36
N VAL A 79 6.25 6.59 7.23
CA VAL A 79 5.45 5.48 6.68
C VAL A 79 4.41 5.12 7.75
N GLY A 80 3.20 4.73 7.36
CA GLY A 80 2.03 4.72 8.26
C GLY A 80 1.38 6.10 8.38
N GLY A 81 1.82 7.11 7.64
CA GLY A 81 1.34 8.47 7.79
C GLY A 81 0.08 8.76 6.97
N VAL A 82 -0.83 9.57 7.53
CA VAL A 82 -1.95 10.19 6.81
C VAL A 82 -2.06 11.68 7.12
N ALA A 83 -2.27 12.50 6.09
CA ALA A 83 -2.56 13.93 6.24
C ALA A 83 -3.57 14.42 5.21
N GLY A 84 -4.67 15.00 5.68
CA GLY A 84 -5.59 15.76 4.85
C GLY A 84 -5.14 17.21 4.72
N ILE A 85 -4.75 17.63 3.51
CA ILE A 85 -4.25 18.98 3.24
C ILE A 85 -5.20 19.68 2.29
N ASP A 86 -5.66 20.88 2.63
CA ASP A 86 -6.62 21.66 1.85
C ASP A 86 -6.19 21.82 0.38
N ALA A 87 -7.04 21.38 -0.56
CA ALA A 87 -6.67 21.30 -1.97
C ALA A 87 -6.58 22.65 -2.67
N GLU A 88 -7.11 23.72 -2.07
CA GLU A 88 -7.10 25.08 -2.60
C GLU A 88 -6.03 25.95 -1.92
N THR A 89 -5.90 25.84 -0.60
CA THR A 89 -5.06 26.74 0.22
C THR A 89 -3.83 26.06 0.83
N GLY A 90 -3.69 24.76 0.66
CA GLY A 90 -2.60 23.96 1.21
C GLY A 90 -1.49 23.66 0.20
N CYS A 91 -1.02 22.42 0.21
CA CYS A 91 0.06 21.94 -0.65
C CYS A 91 -0.06 20.45 -0.94
N ILE A 92 0.75 19.99 -1.90
CA ILE A 92 0.96 18.58 -2.21
C ILE A 92 2.45 18.25 -2.08
N SER A 93 2.79 17.13 -1.43
CA SER A 93 4.19 16.75 -1.15
C SER A 93 4.49 15.34 -1.69
N PRO A 94 5.45 15.21 -2.63
CA PRO A 94 5.88 13.89 -3.07
C PRO A 94 6.46 13.02 -1.95
N GLY A 95 7.14 13.64 -0.97
CA GLY A 95 7.66 12.94 0.20
C GLY A 95 6.57 12.34 1.09
N ALA A 96 5.38 12.96 1.13
CA ALA A 96 4.20 12.47 1.85
C ALA A 96 3.38 11.44 1.06
N VAL A 97 3.66 11.24 -0.24
CA VAL A 97 3.13 10.12 -1.04
C VAL A 97 4.07 8.91 -0.98
N GLY A 98 5.38 9.16 -1.07
CA GLY A 98 6.41 8.13 -1.15
C GLY A 98 6.99 7.97 -2.55
N TYR A 99 8.14 7.29 -2.64
CA TYR A 99 8.84 7.09 -3.91
C TYR A 99 8.12 6.08 -4.80
N ASP A 100 7.65 4.96 -4.24
CA ASP A 100 6.89 3.97 -5.00
C ASP A 100 5.41 4.34 -5.02
N ILE A 101 5.06 5.26 -5.92
CA ILE A 101 3.70 5.77 -6.14
C ILE A 101 2.79 4.59 -6.50
N ASN A 102 1.64 4.50 -5.83
CA ASN A 102 0.71 3.37 -5.92
C ASN A 102 1.41 2.01 -5.73
N CYS A 103 2.43 1.94 -4.87
CA CYS A 103 2.66 0.69 -4.15
C CYS A 103 1.34 0.30 -3.48
N GLY A 104 0.94 -0.94 -3.67
CA GLY A 104 -0.40 -1.39 -3.34
C GLY A 104 -0.51 -2.89 -3.41
N VAL A 105 -1.68 -3.38 -3.02
CA VAL A 105 -1.94 -4.79 -2.83
C VAL A 105 -3.17 -5.17 -3.62
N ARG A 106 -3.10 -6.32 -4.27
CA ARG A 106 -4.18 -6.94 -5.01
C ARG A 106 -4.43 -8.33 -4.45
N LEU A 107 -5.68 -8.71 -4.24
CA LEU A 107 -6.05 -10.06 -3.80
C LEU A 107 -6.99 -10.73 -4.79
N LEU A 108 -6.62 -11.92 -5.24
CA LEU A 108 -7.46 -12.82 -6.03
C LEU A 108 -8.07 -13.88 -5.13
N LYS A 109 -9.32 -14.22 -5.43
CA LYS A 109 -10.04 -15.35 -4.85
C LYS A 109 -9.94 -16.54 -5.79
N THR A 110 -10.18 -17.74 -5.28
CA THR A 110 -10.34 -18.96 -6.10
C THR A 110 -11.42 -19.85 -5.49
N ASN A 111 -11.93 -20.82 -6.23
CA ASN A 111 -12.75 -21.90 -5.67
C ASN A 111 -11.93 -23.12 -5.19
N LEU A 112 -10.61 -22.98 -5.09
CA LEU A 112 -9.72 -24.02 -4.59
C LEU A 112 -9.65 -23.96 -3.06
N ALA A 113 -9.63 -25.13 -2.44
CA ALA A 113 -9.32 -25.28 -1.02
C ALA A 113 -7.84 -25.69 -0.85
N TYR A 114 -7.30 -25.56 0.36
CA TYR A 114 -5.93 -25.97 0.64
C TYR A 114 -5.66 -27.45 0.30
N SER A 115 -6.66 -28.31 0.38
CA SER A 115 -6.55 -29.71 -0.06
C SER A 115 -6.21 -29.89 -1.53
N ASP A 116 -6.54 -28.92 -2.39
CA ASP A 116 -6.26 -28.98 -3.84
C ASP A 116 -4.80 -28.66 -4.17
N ILE A 117 -4.12 -27.92 -3.29
CA ILE A 117 -2.71 -27.55 -3.47
C ILE A 117 -1.75 -28.38 -2.61
N ARG A 118 -2.28 -29.07 -1.59
CA ARG A 118 -1.47 -29.83 -0.64
C ARG A 118 -0.66 -30.93 -1.31
N GLY A 119 0.66 -30.88 -1.14
CA GLY A 119 1.63 -31.76 -1.79
C GLY A 119 2.13 -31.26 -3.15
N ARG A 120 1.67 -30.10 -3.61
CA ARG A 120 2.08 -29.43 -4.87
C ARG A 120 2.59 -28.00 -4.64
N GLU A 121 2.81 -27.61 -3.38
CA GLU A 121 3.23 -26.25 -3.01
C GLU A 121 4.57 -25.86 -3.67
N GLU A 122 5.53 -26.80 -3.69
CA GLU A 122 6.84 -26.59 -4.31
C GLU A 122 6.75 -26.47 -5.85
N GLU A 123 5.91 -27.30 -6.49
CA GLU A 123 5.63 -27.21 -7.92
C GLU A 123 5.02 -25.85 -8.29
N LEU A 124 4.02 -25.42 -7.51
CA LEU A 124 3.31 -24.16 -7.74
C LEU A 124 4.23 -22.95 -7.53
N VAL A 125 5.03 -22.92 -6.45
CA VAL A 125 5.92 -21.79 -6.19
C VAL A 125 7.05 -21.69 -7.22
N ASP A 126 7.55 -22.83 -7.72
CA ASP A 126 8.54 -22.86 -8.80
C ASP A 126 7.96 -22.34 -10.11
N ALA A 127 6.77 -22.82 -10.49
CA ALA A 127 6.09 -22.37 -11.71
C ALA A 127 5.79 -20.87 -11.69
N LEU A 128 5.29 -20.35 -10.56
CA LEU A 128 5.03 -18.93 -10.39
C LEU A 128 6.33 -18.11 -10.40
N PHE A 129 7.41 -18.59 -9.76
CA PHE A 129 8.69 -17.87 -9.71
C PHE A 129 9.34 -17.77 -11.09
N ASP A 130 9.26 -18.84 -11.88
CA ASP A 130 9.78 -18.87 -13.25
C ASP A 130 8.97 -17.96 -14.19
N ALA A 131 7.66 -17.84 -13.96
CA ALA A 131 6.76 -17.08 -14.82
C ALA A 131 6.65 -15.58 -14.47
N ILE A 132 6.92 -15.18 -13.22
CA ILE A 132 6.72 -13.82 -12.71
C ILE A 132 8.07 -13.13 -12.49
N PRO A 133 8.42 -12.12 -13.32
CA PRO A 133 9.68 -11.39 -13.16
C PRO A 133 9.78 -10.68 -11.80
N SER A 134 10.91 -10.90 -11.14
CA SER A 134 11.30 -10.31 -9.84
C SER A 134 12.70 -9.68 -9.92
N GLY A 135 13.04 -8.84 -8.95
CA GLY A 135 14.34 -8.20 -8.78
C GLY A 135 14.44 -6.74 -9.21
N LEU A 136 15.67 -6.22 -9.10
CA LEU A 136 16.06 -4.86 -9.52
C LEU A 136 16.34 -4.75 -11.03
N GLY A 137 16.35 -5.88 -11.75
CA GLY A 137 16.72 -5.97 -13.16
C GLY A 137 15.67 -5.37 -14.12
N GLY A 138 15.98 -5.48 -15.42
CA GLY A 138 15.00 -5.33 -16.49
C GLY A 138 14.31 -6.67 -16.75
N GLY A 139 13.07 -6.62 -17.22
CA GLY A 139 12.20 -7.76 -17.40
C GLY A 139 10.79 -7.42 -16.95
N GLY A 140 9.81 -7.89 -17.71
CA GLY A 140 8.41 -7.64 -17.47
C GLY A 140 7.57 -8.58 -18.31
N ILE A 141 6.36 -8.89 -17.86
CA ILE A 141 5.41 -9.74 -18.59
C ILE A 141 5.04 -9.11 -19.93
N PHE A 142 5.06 -7.77 -20.01
CA PHE A 142 4.73 -7.05 -21.23
C PHE A 142 5.96 -6.37 -21.85
N GLU A 143 6.22 -6.67 -23.12
CA GLU A 143 7.27 -6.02 -23.92
C GLU A 143 6.66 -5.01 -24.89
N GLY A 144 6.53 -3.76 -24.42
CA GLY A 144 5.89 -2.68 -25.17
C GLY A 144 6.83 -1.64 -25.81
N THR A 145 6.25 -0.79 -26.65
CA THR A 145 6.83 0.45 -27.13
C THR A 145 6.64 1.58 -26.11
N ARG A 146 7.20 2.76 -26.41
CA ARG A 146 6.97 3.96 -25.58
C ARG A 146 5.52 4.44 -25.65
N ALA A 147 4.89 4.31 -26.83
CA ALA A 147 3.50 4.69 -27.02
C ALA A 147 2.57 3.82 -26.15
N ASP A 148 2.90 2.53 -25.98
CA ASP A 148 2.14 1.65 -25.08
C ASP A 148 2.26 2.12 -23.62
N ILE A 149 3.44 2.56 -23.19
CA ILE A 149 3.61 3.12 -21.84
C ILE A 149 2.82 4.43 -21.69
N GLU A 150 2.79 5.29 -22.70
CA GLU A 150 1.98 6.51 -22.66
C GLU A 150 0.48 6.19 -22.57
N ALA A 151 -0.01 5.21 -23.33
CA ALA A 151 -1.39 4.74 -23.20
C ALA A 151 -1.68 4.15 -21.81
N ILE A 152 -0.77 3.34 -21.24
CA ILE A 152 -0.91 2.83 -19.87
C ILE A 152 -1.00 3.97 -18.84
N LEU A 153 -0.22 5.03 -19.02
CA LEU A 153 -0.21 6.18 -18.11
C LEU A 153 -1.55 6.95 -18.16
N GLU A 154 -2.20 7.03 -19.32
CA GLU A 154 -3.48 7.76 -19.51
C GLU A 154 -4.72 6.91 -19.18
N ASP A 155 -4.70 5.64 -19.60
CA ASP A 155 -5.89 4.78 -19.65
C ASP A 155 -5.92 3.77 -18.49
N GLY A 156 -4.80 3.54 -17.79
CA GLY A 156 -4.76 2.61 -16.66
C GLY A 156 -5.30 1.22 -17.03
N MET A 157 -6.18 0.66 -16.22
CA MET A 157 -6.74 -0.68 -16.48
C MET A 157 -7.63 -0.78 -17.71
N GLU A 158 -8.14 0.34 -18.25
CA GLU A 158 -8.86 0.32 -19.54
C GLU A 158 -7.93 -0.14 -20.68
N TRP A 159 -6.66 0.28 -20.67
CA TRP A 159 -5.65 -0.26 -21.60
C TRP A 159 -5.49 -1.78 -21.46
N ALA A 160 -5.45 -2.29 -20.23
CA ALA A 160 -5.29 -3.72 -19.98
C ALA A 160 -6.51 -4.53 -20.50
N LEU A 161 -7.72 -4.00 -20.34
CA LEU A 161 -8.95 -4.58 -20.89
C LEU A 161 -8.92 -4.62 -22.42
N GLU A 162 -8.58 -3.50 -23.07
CA GLU A 162 -8.55 -3.40 -24.53
C GLU A 162 -7.47 -4.28 -25.18
N ASN A 163 -6.39 -4.58 -24.45
CA ASN A 163 -5.28 -5.41 -24.91
C ASN A 163 -5.39 -6.88 -24.48
N GLY A 164 -6.51 -7.30 -23.86
CA GLY A 164 -6.78 -8.69 -23.53
C GLY A 164 -6.10 -9.20 -22.26
N TYR A 165 -5.61 -8.29 -21.41
CA TYR A 165 -4.99 -8.61 -20.12
C TYR A 165 -5.95 -8.51 -18.93
N ALA A 166 -7.16 -8.00 -19.13
CA ALA A 166 -8.19 -7.87 -18.09
C ALA A 166 -9.58 -8.25 -18.61
N VAL A 167 -10.48 -8.56 -17.67
CA VAL A 167 -11.92 -8.64 -17.90
C VAL A 167 -12.63 -7.45 -17.24
N PRO A 168 -13.88 -7.11 -17.64
CA PRO A 168 -14.60 -5.97 -17.04
C PRO A 168 -14.72 -6.04 -15.51
N GLU A 169 -14.84 -7.25 -14.96
CA GLU A 169 -14.93 -7.46 -13.52
C GLU A 169 -13.66 -7.05 -12.77
N ASP A 170 -12.48 -7.20 -13.40
CA ASP A 170 -11.21 -6.77 -12.81
C ASP A 170 -11.19 -5.24 -12.61
N LEU A 171 -11.87 -4.47 -13.46
CA LEU A 171 -11.99 -3.02 -13.29
C LEU A 171 -12.99 -2.70 -12.19
N ALA A 172 -14.16 -3.34 -12.20
CA ALA A 172 -15.21 -3.14 -11.19
C ALA A 172 -14.76 -3.50 -9.75
N HIS A 173 -13.70 -4.28 -9.61
CA HIS A 173 -13.10 -4.69 -8.35
C HIS A 173 -11.75 -4.00 -8.05
N CYS A 174 -11.40 -2.94 -8.77
CA CYS A 174 -10.21 -2.15 -8.53
C CYS A 174 -10.54 -0.81 -7.87
N GLU A 175 -9.68 -0.30 -6.99
CA GLU A 175 -9.80 1.05 -6.46
C GLU A 175 -9.87 2.09 -7.60
N ASP A 176 -10.88 2.97 -7.54
CA ASP A 176 -11.20 3.94 -8.60
C ASP A 176 -11.37 3.30 -9.99
N GLU A 177 -11.83 2.05 -10.03
CA GLU A 177 -12.01 1.25 -11.24
C GLU A 177 -10.71 1.11 -12.08
N GLY A 178 -9.55 1.27 -11.42
CA GLY A 178 -8.23 1.10 -12.02
C GLY A 178 -7.78 2.25 -12.93
N ARG A 179 -8.39 3.44 -12.82
CA ARG A 179 -7.98 4.61 -13.60
C ARG A 179 -8.14 5.94 -12.85
N ARG A 180 -7.10 6.77 -12.90
CA ARG A 180 -7.11 8.18 -12.51
C ARG A 180 -7.30 9.06 -13.75
N PRO A 181 -8.45 9.76 -13.89
CA PRO A 181 -8.73 10.60 -15.05
C PRO A 181 -7.89 11.88 -15.10
N GLU A 182 -7.28 12.28 -13.98
CA GLU A 182 -6.38 13.43 -13.93
C GLU A 182 -4.93 13.09 -14.31
N ALA A 183 -4.67 11.87 -14.77
CA ALA A 183 -3.36 11.50 -15.29
C ALA A 183 -2.94 12.41 -16.44
N ASP A 184 -1.64 12.72 -16.47
CA ASP A 184 -1.01 13.46 -17.57
C ASP A 184 0.32 12.77 -17.89
N ALA A 185 0.36 12.03 -18.99
CA ALA A 185 1.56 11.34 -19.43
C ALA A 185 2.65 12.31 -19.92
N ASP A 186 2.32 13.54 -20.32
CA ASP A 186 3.29 14.56 -20.73
C ASP A 186 4.04 15.14 -19.51
N ALA A 187 3.39 15.14 -18.34
CA ALA A 187 4.02 15.48 -17.06
C ALA A 187 5.02 14.41 -16.58
N VAL A 188 5.01 13.21 -17.15
CA VAL A 188 5.94 12.13 -16.79
C VAL A 188 7.22 12.22 -17.61
N SER A 189 8.36 12.36 -16.93
CA SER A 189 9.66 12.51 -17.59
C SER A 189 10.02 11.33 -18.49
N GLN A 190 10.80 11.62 -19.53
CA GLN A 190 11.23 10.57 -20.46
C GLN A 190 12.01 9.45 -19.77
N LYS A 191 12.80 9.82 -18.77
CA LYS A 191 13.58 8.87 -17.96
C LYS A 191 12.67 7.94 -17.15
N ALA A 192 11.56 8.46 -16.61
CA ALA A 192 10.57 7.66 -15.90
C ALA A 192 9.89 6.65 -16.83
N LYS A 193 9.45 7.12 -18.02
CA LYS A 193 8.86 6.26 -19.06
C LYS A 193 9.81 5.14 -19.51
N ASP A 194 11.09 5.47 -19.73
CA ASP A 194 12.09 4.48 -20.15
C ASP A 194 12.37 3.41 -19.07
N ARG A 195 12.32 3.79 -17.78
CA ARG A 195 12.41 2.84 -16.67
C ARG A 195 11.16 1.96 -16.57
N GLY A 196 9.96 2.55 -16.67
CA GLY A 196 8.70 1.79 -16.63
C GLY A 196 8.60 0.77 -17.78
N LYS A 197 9.00 1.18 -18.99
CA LYS A 197 8.98 0.31 -20.18
C LYS A 197 9.68 -1.02 -19.98
N VAL A 198 10.82 -1.04 -19.29
CA VAL A 198 11.61 -2.27 -19.11
C VAL A 198 11.20 -3.08 -17.89
N GLN A 199 10.18 -2.64 -17.13
CA GLN A 199 9.77 -3.22 -15.84
C GLN A 199 8.27 -3.54 -15.74
N VAL A 200 7.48 -3.17 -16.75
CA VAL A 200 6.02 -3.32 -16.70
C VAL A 200 5.61 -4.81 -16.70
N GLY A 201 4.77 -5.19 -15.74
CA GLY A 201 4.48 -6.60 -15.44
C GLY A 201 5.60 -7.28 -14.65
N SER A 202 6.14 -6.65 -13.61
CA SER A 202 7.13 -7.26 -12.70
C SER A 202 6.84 -6.90 -11.24
N LEU A 203 7.22 -7.81 -10.32
CA LEU A 203 7.09 -7.58 -8.87
C LEU A 203 8.02 -6.47 -8.40
N GLY A 204 9.30 -6.63 -8.72
CA GLY A 204 10.33 -5.75 -8.23
C GLY A 204 11.12 -6.28 -7.09
N SER A 205 11.43 -5.47 -6.08
CA SER A 205 12.31 -5.84 -4.97
C SER A 205 11.82 -5.22 -3.66
N GLY A 206 12.44 -5.59 -2.55
CA GLY A 206 12.09 -5.06 -1.23
C GLY A 206 10.90 -5.81 -0.66
N ASN A 207 9.89 -5.10 -0.15
CA ASN A 207 8.71 -5.73 0.45
C ASN A 207 7.72 -6.27 -0.60
N HIS A 208 8.03 -6.21 -1.89
CA HIS A 208 7.15 -6.69 -2.95
C HIS A 208 7.16 -8.22 -3.04
N PHE A 209 6.00 -8.81 -3.28
CA PHE A 209 5.85 -10.25 -3.37
C PHE A 209 4.61 -10.67 -4.17
N LEU A 210 4.59 -11.94 -4.56
CA LEU A 210 3.37 -12.69 -4.85
C LEU A 210 3.25 -13.81 -3.82
N GLU A 211 2.10 -13.96 -3.18
CA GLU A 211 1.88 -14.96 -2.15
C GLU A 211 0.59 -15.73 -2.42
N VAL A 212 0.67 -17.06 -2.51
CA VAL A 212 -0.50 -17.95 -2.44
C VAL A 212 -0.76 -18.19 -0.97
N GLN A 213 -1.96 -17.88 -0.52
CA GLN A 213 -2.36 -17.89 0.88
C GLN A 213 -3.59 -18.78 1.07
N ARG A 214 -3.77 -19.27 2.30
CA ARG A 214 -4.98 -19.94 2.76
C ARG A 214 -5.74 -19.03 3.70
N VAL A 215 -7.06 -18.89 3.53
CA VAL A 215 -7.92 -18.25 4.52
C VAL A 215 -7.98 -19.15 5.77
N THR A 216 -7.53 -18.64 6.92
CA THR A 216 -7.45 -19.43 8.16
C THR A 216 -8.57 -19.15 9.13
N ASP A 217 -9.07 -17.92 9.15
CA ASP A 217 -10.08 -17.47 10.11
C ASP A 217 -11.02 -16.49 9.41
N VAL A 218 -12.32 -16.62 9.69
CA VAL A 218 -13.35 -15.65 9.29
C VAL A 218 -13.94 -15.00 10.55
N PHE A 219 -13.96 -13.67 10.58
CA PHE A 219 -14.38 -12.89 11.74
C PHE A 219 -15.77 -12.25 11.55
N LEU A 220 -16.09 -11.83 10.32
CA LEU A 220 -17.38 -11.27 9.94
C LEU A 220 -17.97 -12.11 8.80
N GLU A 221 -18.77 -13.12 9.17
CA GLU A 221 -19.29 -14.14 8.23
C GLU A 221 -20.11 -13.52 7.08
N ASP A 222 -20.97 -12.56 7.40
CA ASP A 222 -21.84 -11.85 6.44
C ASP A 222 -21.04 -11.00 5.46
N VAL A 223 -19.97 -10.34 5.92
CA VAL A 223 -19.08 -9.57 5.04
C VAL A 223 -18.16 -10.49 4.24
N ALA A 224 -17.70 -11.58 4.83
CA ALA A 224 -16.87 -12.58 4.15
C ALA A 224 -17.64 -13.25 3.01
N GLU A 225 -18.91 -13.58 3.21
CA GLU A 225 -19.78 -14.13 2.15
C GLU A 225 -19.91 -13.15 0.97
N GLU A 226 -20.17 -11.86 1.22
CA GLU A 226 -20.23 -10.82 0.18
C GLU A 226 -18.87 -10.61 -0.50
N PHE A 227 -17.77 -10.75 0.24
CA PHE A 227 -16.43 -10.73 -0.33
C PHE A 227 -16.10 -12.05 -1.06
N GLY A 228 -16.87 -13.12 -0.92
CA GLY A 228 -16.57 -14.44 -1.49
C GLY A 228 -15.36 -15.11 -0.83
N LEU A 229 -15.22 -14.94 0.49
CA LEU A 229 -14.17 -15.51 1.31
C LEU A 229 -14.72 -16.59 2.26
N GLU A 230 -14.08 -17.75 2.29
CA GLU A 230 -14.42 -18.86 3.19
C GLU A 230 -13.17 -19.52 3.78
N GLU A 231 -13.31 -20.17 4.94
CA GLU A 231 -12.18 -20.89 5.56
C GLU A 231 -11.62 -21.98 4.63
N ASP A 232 -10.30 -22.21 4.72
CA ASP A 232 -9.52 -23.12 3.88
C ASP A 232 -9.42 -22.76 2.39
N GLN A 233 -10.09 -21.70 1.92
CA GLN A 233 -9.98 -21.21 0.54
C GLN A 233 -8.56 -20.73 0.21
N ILE A 234 -8.14 -20.96 -1.02
CA ILE A 234 -6.90 -20.41 -1.58
C ILE A 234 -7.18 -19.04 -2.21
N VAL A 235 -6.34 -18.08 -1.83
CA VAL A 235 -6.31 -16.73 -2.38
C VAL A 235 -4.90 -16.39 -2.81
N VAL A 236 -4.74 -15.42 -3.73
CA VAL A 236 -3.42 -14.98 -4.20
C VAL A 236 -3.27 -13.48 -3.98
N MET A 237 -2.27 -13.10 -3.19
CA MET A 237 -1.94 -11.70 -2.91
C MET A 237 -0.75 -11.25 -3.74
N ILE A 238 -0.89 -10.13 -4.44
CA ILE A 238 0.16 -9.48 -5.23
C ILE A 238 0.44 -8.12 -4.60
N HIS A 239 1.67 -7.91 -4.14
CA HIS A 239 2.14 -6.65 -3.60
C HIS A 239 3.26 -6.09 -4.46
N CYS A 240 2.96 -5.02 -5.20
CA CYS A 240 3.95 -4.25 -5.95
C CYS A 240 3.41 -2.85 -6.28
N GLY A 241 4.25 -2.03 -6.90
CA GLY A 241 3.93 -0.63 -7.23
C GLY A 241 4.27 -0.21 -8.65
N SER A 242 4.55 1.08 -8.80
CA SER A 242 4.88 1.72 -10.09
C SER A 242 6.34 1.52 -10.52
N ARG A 243 7.08 0.68 -9.80
CA ARG A 243 8.44 0.28 -10.14
C ARG A 243 9.37 1.50 -10.22
N GLY A 244 10.34 1.46 -11.13
CA GLY A 244 11.24 2.59 -11.36
C GLY A 244 10.57 3.84 -11.91
N LEU A 245 9.35 3.74 -12.46
CA LEU A 245 8.63 4.86 -13.04
C LEU A 245 8.19 5.85 -11.96
N GLY A 246 7.39 5.42 -10.97
CA GLY A 246 6.94 6.32 -9.91
C GLY A 246 8.08 6.81 -9.02
N HIS A 247 9.10 5.96 -8.78
CA HIS A 247 10.32 6.42 -8.08
C HIS A 247 10.97 7.59 -8.83
N GLN A 248 11.05 7.51 -10.17
CA GLN A 248 11.64 8.58 -10.96
C GLN A 248 10.75 9.83 -10.96
N VAL A 249 9.42 9.69 -11.06
CA VAL A 249 8.46 10.80 -10.92
C VAL A 249 8.66 11.51 -9.59
N CYS A 250 8.65 10.79 -8.47
CA CYS A 250 8.87 11.36 -7.15
C CYS A 250 10.22 12.10 -7.05
N THR A 251 11.29 11.50 -7.59
CA THR A 251 12.64 12.10 -7.60
C THR A 251 12.70 13.39 -8.42
N ASP A 252 12.05 13.41 -9.59
CA ASP A 252 12.05 14.55 -10.50
C ASP A 252 11.31 15.74 -9.85
N TYR A 253 10.11 15.51 -9.33
CA TYR A 253 9.30 16.57 -8.71
C TYR A 253 9.83 17.06 -7.37
N LEU A 254 10.42 16.19 -6.53
CA LEU A 254 11.12 16.65 -5.32
C LEU A 254 12.20 17.67 -5.68
N ARG A 255 13.02 17.35 -6.68
CA ARG A 255 14.12 18.22 -7.12
C ARG A 255 13.64 19.55 -7.70
N GLU A 256 12.54 19.55 -8.44
CA GLU A 256 11.95 20.77 -9.01
C GLU A 256 11.31 21.65 -7.94
N ILE A 257 10.55 21.06 -7.03
CA ILE A 257 9.94 21.73 -5.89
C ILE A 257 11.00 22.37 -4.98
N GLU A 258 12.07 21.64 -4.67
CA GLU A 258 13.19 22.15 -3.86
C GLU A 258 13.84 23.41 -4.47
N GLN A 259 13.87 23.50 -5.80
CA GLN A 259 14.43 24.63 -6.51
C GLN A 259 13.45 25.80 -6.63
N ALA A 260 12.17 25.52 -6.94
CA ALA A 260 11.16 26.54 -7.21
C ALA A 260 10.53 27.13 -5.94
N HIS A 261 10.42 26.35 -4.86
CA HIS A 261 9.69 26.73 -3.65
C HIS A 261 10.58 26.89 -2.41
N GLN A 262 11.81 27.38 -2.58
CA GLN A 262 12.78 27.56 -1.49
C GLN A 262 12.24 28.34 -0.28
N GLY A 263 11.34 29.32 -0.51
CA GLY A 263 10.72 30.08 0.56
C GLY A 263 9.82 29.24 1.47
N LEU A 264 9.02 28.33 0.89
CA LEU A 264 8.21 27.39 1.66
C LEU A 264 9.10 26.37 2.38
N LEU A 265 10.12 25.85 1.70
CA LEU A 265 11.05 24.90 2.32
C LEU A 265 11.80 25.53 3.51
N ALA A 266 12.13 26.82 3.44
CA ALA A 266 12.78 27.54 4.54
C ALA A 266 11.87 27.78 5.75
N SER A 267 10.55 27.70 5.58
CA SER A 267 9.58 27.78 6.69
C SER A 267 9.20 26.42 7.28
N LEU A 268 9.63 25.32 6.66
CA LEU A 268 9.36 23.98 7.16
C LEU A 268 10.49 23.52 8.09
N PRO A 269 10.18 22.72 9.13
CA PRO A 269 11.18 22.22 10.07
C PRO A 269 12.15 21.22 9.44
N ASP A 270 11.74 20.58 8.34
CA ASP A 270 12.54 19.62 7.59
C ASP A 270 12.43 19.89 6.08
N ARG A 271 13.57 19.82 5.38
CA ARG A 271 13.64 19.96 3.92
C ARG A 271 13.03 18.76 3.19
N GLU A 272 13.03 17.58 3.81
CA GLU A 272 12.43 16.37 3.24
C GLU A 272 10.89 16.46 3.14
N LEU A 273 10.27 17.47 3.78
CA LEU A 273 8.85 17.82 3.62
C LEU A 273 8.59 18.74 2.40
N ALA A 274 9.50 18.74 1.42
CA ALA A 274 9.34 19.51 0.19
C ALA A 274 7.92 19.34 -0.40
N ALA A 275 7.26 20.47 -0.65
CA ALA A 275 5.87 20.51 -1.10
C ALA A 275 5.65 21.66 -2.10
N ALA A 276 4.73 21.45 -3.04
CA ALA A 276 4.26 22.48 -3.97
C ALA A 276 2.95 23.09 -3.43
N PRO A 277 2.83 24.42 -3.31
CA PRO A 277 1.58 25.06 -2.95
C PRO A 277 0.45 24.69 -3.91
N ALA A 278 -0.76 24.47 -3.39
CA ALA A 278 -1.96 24.25 -4.19
C ALA A 278 -2.18 25.39 -5.21
N GLY A 279 -2.62 25.02 -6.42
CA GLY A 279 -2.82 25.96 -7.54
C GLY A 279 -1.54 26.50 -8.18
N SER A 280 -0.35 26.04 -7.74
CA SER A 280 0.89 26.28 -8.48
C SER A 280 1.01 25.32 -9.67
N GLN A 281 1.69 25.76 -10.73
CA GLN A 281 1.95 24.92 -11.90
C GLN A 281 2.63 23.59 -11.53
N LEU A 282 3.63 23.63 -10.64
CA LEU A 282 4.31 22.39 -10.19
C LEU A 282 3.41 21.47 -9.38
N ALA A 283 2.43 21.98 -8.64
CA ALA A 283 1.46 21.14 -7.93
C ALA A 283 0.53 20.42 -8.90
N GLU A 284 0.05 21.12 -9.94
CA GLU A 284 -0.81 20.54 -10.98
C GLU A 284 -0.06 19.50 -11.81
N GLU A 285 1.17 19.83 -12.26
CA GLU A 285 2.04 18.92 -13.01
C GLU A 285 2.39 17.68 -12.18
N TYR A 286 2.76 17.85 -10.90
CA TYR A 286 3.04 16.70 -10.03
C TYR A 286 1.81 15.83 -9.82
N TYR A 287 0.63 16.43 -9.57
CA TYR A 287 -0.60 15.67 -9.38
C TYR A 287 -0.93 14.85 -10.64
N GLY A 288 -0.81 15.44 -11.84
CA GLY A 288 -1.00 14.73 -13.10
C GLY A 288 0.00 13.59 -13.33
N ALA A 289 1.29 13.84 -13.09
CA ALA A 289 2.33 12.82 -13.20
C ALA A 289 2.18 11.68 -12.18
N MET A 290 1.74 12.01 -10.96
CA MET A 290 1.43 11.03 -9.92
C MET A 290 0.22 10.18 -10.33
N CYS A 291 -0.87 10.79 -10.80
CA CYS A 291 -2.04 10.08 -11.37
C CYS A 291 -1.65 9.13 -12.52
N ALA A 292 -0.75 9.57 -13.39
CA ALA A 292 -0.19 8.72 -14.44
C ALA A 292 0.61 7.53 -13.85
N ALA A 293 1.47 7.76 -12.86
CA ALA A 293 2.20 6.68 -12.18
C ALA A 293 1.28 5.71 -11.42
N ILE A 294 0.15 6.21 -10.89
CA ILE A 294 -0.89 5.38 -10.26
C ILE A 294 -1.49 4.43 -11.30
N ASN A 295 -1.87 4.93 -12.48
CA ASN A 295 -2.38 4.11 -13.59
C ASN A 295 -1.39 3.01 -14.00
N PHE A 296 -0.10 3.36 -14.12
CA PHE A 296 0.95 2.39 -14.43
C PHE A 296 1.04 1.25 -13.40
N ALA A 297 0.94 1.55 -12.11
CA ALA A 297 1.01 0.52 -11.06
C ALA A 297 -0.18 -0.45 -11.09
N TRP A 298 -1.40 0.04 -11.37
CA TRP A 298 -2.57 -0.83 -11.53
C TRP A 298 -2.41 -1.77 -12.73
N VAL A 299 -1.92 -1.28 -13.87
CA VAL A 299 -1.62 -2.13 -15.02
C VAL A 299 -0.49 -3.13 -14.69
N ASN A 300 0.52 -2.71 -13.94
CA ASN A 300 1.59 -3.61 -13.48
C ASN A 300 1.02 -4.79 -12.67
N ARG A 301 0.14 -4.52 -11.70
CA ARG A 301 -0.54 -5.57 -10.91
C ARG A 301 -1.47 -6.42 -11.78
N GLN A 302 -2.18 -5.82 -12.73
CA GLN A 302 -3.06 -6.53 -13.67
C GLN A 302 -2.29 -7.53 -14.54
N LEU A 303 -1.14 -7.14 -15.08
CA LEU A 303 -0.32 -8.03 -15.90
C LEU A 303 0.23 -9.21 -15.08
N ILE A 304 0.66 -8.97 -13.84
CA ILE A 304 1.10 -10.03 -12.92
C ILE A 304 -0.07 -10.97 -12.60
N MET A 305 -1.26 -10.42 -12.34
CA MET A 305 -2.47 -11.21 -12.11
C MET A 305 -2.83 -12.07 -13.33
N HIS A 306 -2.81 -11.50 -14.53
CA HIS A 306 -3.06 -12.23 -15.76
C HIS A 306 -2.08 -13.41 -15.93
N ARG A 307 -0.78 -13.17 -15.73
CA ARG A 307 0.23 -14.22 -15.79
C ARG A 307 0.06 -15.27 -14.69
N THR A 308 -0.41 -14.86 -13.51
CA THR A 308 -0.72 -15.77 -12.40
C THR A 308 -1.86 -16.71 -12.77
N ARG A 309 -2.91 -16.19 -13.43
CA ARG A 309 -4.01 -17.01 -13.97
C ARG A 309 -3.46 -18.08 -14.93
N GLU A 310 -2.65 -17.70 -15.92
CA GLU A 310 -2.03 -18.64 -16.86
C GLU A 310 -1.22 -19.75 -16.16
N VAL A 311 -0.44 -19.40 -15.13
CA VAL A 311 0.34 -20.40 -14.36
C VAL A 311 -0.58 -21.37 -13.62
N PHE A 312 -1.66 -20.88 -13.01
CA PHE A 312 -2.63 -21.76 -12.37
C PHE A 312 -3.32 -22.65 -13.41
N GLU A 313 -3.61 -22.15 -14.61
CA GLU A 313 -4.18 -22.97 -15.68
C GLU A 313 -3.27 -24.14 -16.05
N ASP A 314 -1.98 -23.87 -16.22
CA ASP A 314 -0.97 -24.88 -16.55
C ASP A 314 -0.79 -25.90 -15.40
N VAL A 315 -0.77 -25.45 -14.14
CA VAL A 315 -0.55 -26.30 -12.97
C VAL A 315 -1.79 -27.16 -12.68
N PHE A 316 -3.01 -26.63 -12.80
CA PHE A 316 -4.23 -27.33 -12.43
C PHE A 316 -4.97 -27.99 -13.60
N ASP A 317 -4.54 -27.77 -14.84
CA ASP A 317 -5.20 -28.26 -16.07
C ASP A 317 -6.69 -27.89 -16.09
N ARG A 318 -6.98 -26.65 -15.67
CA ARG A 318 -8.32 -26.04 -15.55
C ARG A 318 -8.21 -24.59 -15.96
N SER A 319 -9.19 -24.05 -16.66
CA SER A 319 -9.20 -22.61 -16.97
C SER A 319 -9.29 -21.76 -15.70
N TRP A 320 -8.78 -20.53 -15.74
CA TRP A 320 -8.85 -19.62 -14.60
C TRP A 320 -10.30 -19.28 -14.24
N GLU A 321 -11.21 -19.28 -15.22
CA GLU A 321 -12.64 -19.14 -15.02
C GLU A 321 -13.24 -20.35 -14.28
N GLU A 322 -12.83 -21.58 -14.62
CA GLU A 322 -13.29 -22.78 -13.87
C GLU A 322 -12.77 -22.83 -12.43
N MET A 323 -11.71 -22.09 -12.13
CA MET A 323 -11.15 -21.93 -10.78
C MET A 323 -11.66 -20.69 -10.05
N ASP A 324 -12.59 -19.95 -10.64
CA ASP A 324 -13.13 -18.68 -10.12
C ASP A 324 -12.01 -17.72 -9.67
N MET A 325 -10.94 -17.60 -10.48
CA MET A 325 -9.78 -16.73 -10.19
C MET A 325 -10.10 -15.25 -10.38
N GLU A 326 -11.03 -14.74 -9.58
CA GLU A 326 -11.58 -13.40 -9.66
C GLU A 326 -10.85 -12.43 -8.74
N LEU A 327 -10.76 -11.17 -9.15
CA LEU A 327 -10.23 -10.11 -8.31
C LEU A 327 -11.20 -9.86 -7.14
N LEU A 328 -10.74 -10.00 -5.90
CA LEU A 328 -11.45 -9.39 -4.76
C LEU A 328 -11.23 -7.89 -4.84
N TYR A 329 -10.02 -7.42 -4.56
CA TYR A 329 -9.78 -5.98 -4.56
C TYR A 329 -8.34 -5.64 -4.90
N ASP A 330 -8.14 -4.43 -5.41
CA ASP A 330 -6.84 -3.82 -5.61
C ASP A 330 -6.84 -2.44 -4.97
N VAL A 331 -5.93 -2.19 -4.03
CA VAL A 331 -5.87 -0.95 -3.25
C VAL A 331 -4.45 -0.39 -3.14
N ALA A 332 -4.33 0.92 -3.26
CA ALA A 332 -3.10 1.67 -3.07
C ALA A 332 -2.81 1.94 -1.59
N HIS A 333 -1.51 2.05 -1.24
CA HIS A 333 -1.09 2.57 0.06
C HIS A 333 -0.02 3.67 0.04
N ASN A 334 0.43 4.08 -1.15
CA ASN A 334 1.32 5.24 -1.37
C ASN A 334 0.71 6.16 -2.42
N ILE A 335 -0.12 7.12 -2.00
CA ILE A 335 -0.91 7.94 -2.90
C ILE A 335 -1.33 9.26 -2.25
N ALA A 336 -1.55 10.30 -3.05
CA ALA A 336 -2.40 11.43 -2.66
C ALA A 336 -3.66 11.43 -3.52
N LYS A 337 -4.82 11.64 -2.91
CA LYS A 337 -6.10 11.78 -3.63
C LYS A 337 -6.80 13.06 -3.24
N LYS A 338 -7.46 13.70 -4.21
CA LYS A 338 -8.48 14.71 -3.93
C LYS A 338 -9.73 14.01 -3.43
N GLU A 339 -10.08 14.23 -2.17
CA GLU A 339 -11.24 13.63 -1.52
C GLU A 339 -12.01 14.69 -0.74
N VAL A 340 -13.34 14.57 -0.72
CA VAL A 340 -14.20 15.45 0.06
C VAL A 340 -14.41 14.85 1.45
N HIS A 341 -14.02 15.61 2.48
CA HIS A 341 -14.15 15.26 3.88
C HIS A 341 -14.76 16.41 4.68
N GLU A 342 -15.52 16.07 5.72
CA GLU A 342 -16.03 17.07 6.67
C GLU A 342 -14.90 17.52 7.61
N VAL A 343 -14.63 18.82 7.62
CA VAL A 343 -13.63 19.48 8.47
C VAL A 343 -14.32 20.68 9.14
N ASP A 344 -14.35 20.68 10.47
CA ASP A 344 -14.98 21.72 11.28
C ASP A 344 -16.47 21.96 10.91
N GLY A 345 -17.19 20.91 10.51
CA GLY A 345 -18.60 20.96 10.11
C GLY A 345 -18.83 21.42 8.66
N GLU A 346 -17.78 21.60 7.87
CA GLU A 346 -17.85 21.99 6.45
C GLU A 346 -17.20 20.93 5.56
N ASN A 347 -17.83 20.63 4.42
CA ASN A 347 -17.20 19.79 3.40
C ASN A 347 -16.05 20.55 2.73
N ARG A 348 -14.86 19.94 2.73
CA ARG A 348 -13.66 20.48 2.08
C ARG A 348 -13.05 19.42 1.18
N GLU A 349 -12.57 19.84 0.02
CA GLU A 349 -11.71 19.02 -0.81
C GLU A 349 -10.28 19.07 -0.27
N LEU A 350 -9.70 17.90 -0.03
CA LEU A 350 -8.37 17.73 0.54
C LEU A 350 -7.52 16.87 -0.40
N TYR A 351 -6.23 17.20 -0.54
CA TYR A 351 -5.21 16.23 -0.86
C TYR A 351 -4.98 15.33 0.36
N VAL A 352 -5.63 14.16 0.38
CA VAL A 352 -5.40 13.14 1.39
C VAL A 352 -4.16 12.35 0.99
N HIS A 353 -3.05 12.65 1.64
CA HIS A 353 -1.79 11.92 1.49
C HIS A 353 -1.82 10.68 2.36
N ARG A 354 -1.50 9.54 1.77
CA ARG A 354 -1.32 8.25 2.43
C ARG A 354 0.03 7.68 2.02
N LYS A 355 0.89 7.39 2.99
CA LYS A 355 2.20 6.77 2.76
C LYS A 355 2.36 5.60 3.70
N GLY A 356 2.28 4.39 3.16
CA GLY A 356 2.04 3.20 3.95
C GLY A 356 0.73 3.31 4.73
N ALA A 357 -0.34 3.79 4.10
CA ALA A 357 -1.67 3.79 4.70
C ALA A 357 -2.71 3.55 3.61
N THR A 358 -3.78 2.85 3.92
CA THR A 358 -4.75 2.37 2.93
C THR A 358 -6.05 3.15 3.06
N ARG A 359 -6.73 3.42 1.94
CA ARG A 359 -8.11 3.95 1.97
C ARG A 359 -9.04 2.90 2.56
N ALA A 360 -9.96 3.31 3.42
CA ALA A 360 -10.84 2.43 4.21
C ALA A 360 -12.26 2.98 4.25
N PHE A 361 -12.84 3.27 3.10
CA PHE A 361 -14.17 3.87 3.02
C PHE A 361 -15.28 2.92 3.49
N PRO A 362 -16.20 3.38 4.37
CA PRO A 362 -17.35 2.58 4.78
C PRO A 362 -18.37 2.48 3.63
N ALA A 363 -19.36 1.62 3.81
CA ALA A 363 -20.46 1.46 2.87
C ALA A 363 -21.20 2.78 2.59
N GLY A 364 -21.81 2.88 1.41
CA GLY A 364 -22.60 4.04 0.97
C GLY A 364 -21.80 5.21 0.41
N ARG A 365 -20.46 5.08 0.32
CA ARG A 365 -19.62 6.09 -0.33
C ARG A 365 -19.76 6.02 -1.85
N PRO A 366 -20.02 7.15 -2.54
CA PRO A 366 -20.18 7.17 -4.00
C PRO A 366 -18.89 6.86 -4.76
N GLU A 367 -17.72 6.98 -4.11
CA GLU A 367 -16.42 6.65 -4.69
C GLU A 367 -16.07 5.16 -4.62
N LEU A 368 -16.91 4.35 -3.97
CA LEU A 368 -16.73 2.90 -3.98
C LEU A 368 -17.17 2.32 -5.33
N PRO A 369 -16.43 1.35 -5.87
CA PRO A 369 -16.92 0.58 -7.01
C PRO A 369 -18.28 -0.06 -6.66
N PRO A 370 -19.17 -0.24 -7.66
CA PRO A 370 -20.51 -0.78 -7.42
C PRO A 370 -20.54 -2.10 -6.64
N ALA A 371 -19.53 -2.96 -6.83
CA ALA A 371 -19.39 -4.23 -6.11
C ALA A 371 -19.31 -4.06 -4.58
N TYR A 372 -18.90 -2.89 -4.09
CA TYR A 372 -18.63 -2.63 -2.68
C TYR A 372 -19.49 -1.53 -2.06
N ALA A 373 -20.43 -0.98 -2.84
CA ALA A 373 -21.24 0.15 -2.41
C ALA A 373 -22.05 -0.15 -1.13
N ASP A 374 -22.58 -1.35 -0.99
CA ASP A 374 -23.47 -1.71 0.14
C ASP A 374 -22.73 -2.35 1.32
N VAL A 375 -21.54 -2.92 1.07
CA VAL A 375 -20.76 -3.66 2.09
C VAL A 375 -19.55 -2.88 2.60
N GLY A 376 -19.10 -1.84 1.90
CA GLY A 376 -17.91 -1.07 2.25
C GLY A 376 -16.63 -1.62 1.60
N GLN A 377 -15.58 -0.80 1.59
CA GLN A 377 -14.36 -1.12 0.85
C GLN A 377 -13.62 -2.32 1.44
N PRO A 378 -13.17 -3.28 0.64
CA PRO A 378 -12.13 -4.20 1.07
C PRO A 378 -10.83 -3.44 1.36
N VAL A 379 -10.14 -3.85 2.42
CA VAL A 379 -8.82 -3.34 2.81
C VAL A 379 -7.89 -4.54 2.95
N LEU A 380 -6.76 -4.50 2.26
CA LEU A 380 -5.80 -5.60 2.22
C LEU A 380 -4.56 -5.22 3.05
N ILE A 381 -4.29 -5.99 4.10
CA ILE A 381 -3.18 -5.75 5.04
C ILE A 381 -2.17 -6.90 4.92
N PRO A 382 -1.15 -6.78 4.06
CA PRO A 382 -0.04 -7.72 4.00
C PRO A 382 0.76 -7.70 5.31
N GLY A 383 1.01 -8.88 5.88
CA GLY A 383 1.97 -9.03 6.95
C GLY A 383 3.36 -9.35 6.42
N SER A 384 3.92 -10.48 6.86
CA SER A 384 5.19 -11.02 6.41
C SER A 384 5.01 -12.45 5.91
N MET A 385 6.05 -12.99 5.26
CA MET A 385 6.04 -14.38 4.76
C MET A 385 5.91 -15.47 5.84
N GLY A 386 5.78 -15.12 7.13
CA GLY A 386 5.53 -16.07 8.22
C GLY A 386 4.49 -15.62 9.27
N SER A 387 3.84 -14.46 9.11
CA SER A 387 2.86 -13.94 10.10
C SER A 387 1.42 -13.92 9.61
N GLY A 388 1.20 -14.14 8.30
CA GLY A 388 -0.11 -14.04 7.66
C GLY A 388 -0.46 -12.61 7.24
N SER A 389 -1.63 -12.47 6.65
CA SER A 389 -2.20 -11.20 6.17
C SER A 389 -3.67 -11.10 6.59
N TYR A 390 -4.28 -9.93 6.40
CA TYR A 390 -5.69 -9.72 6.70
C TYR A 390 -6.44 -9.07 5.55
N VAL A 391 -7.72 -9.45 5.44
CA VAL A 391 -8.75 -8.70 4.73
C VAL A 391 -9.62 -8.02 5.77
N LEU A 392 -9.77 -6.71 5.67
CA LEU A 392 -10.68 -5.91 6.47
C LEU A 392 -11.76 -5.28 5.57
N ARG A 393 -12.79 -4.73 6.20
CA ARG A 393 -13.76 -3.82 5.59
C ARG A 393 -13.47 -2.40 6.08
N GLY A 394 -13.67 -1.39 5.23
CA GLY A 394 -13.64 0.02 5.63
C GLY A 394 -14.60 0.28 6.79
N GLY A 395 -14.05 0.68 7.94
CA GLY A 395 -14.81 0.83 9.18
C GLY A 395 -15.62 2.12 9.23
N GLU A 396 -16.75 2.09 9.94
CA GLU A 396 -17.71 3.20 10.01
C GLU A 396 -17.13 4.50 10.57
N ARG A 397 -16.06 4.42 11.38
CA ARG A 397 -15.41 5.59 11.98
C ARG A 397 -14.22 6.11 11.18
N SER A 398 -13.83 5.44 10.09
CA SER A 398 -12.64 5.81 9.31
C SER A 398 -12.73 7.23 8.77
N LEU A 399 -13.89 7.68 8.29
CA LEU A 399 -14.08 9.03 7.75
C LEU A 399 -13.87 10.12 8.81
N GLU A 400 -14.43 9.92 10.00
CA GLU A 400 -14.34 10.90 11.10
C GLU A 400 -12.92 10.96 11.68
N GLU A 401 -12.32 9.79 11.92
CA GLU A 401 -11.07 9.65 12.68
C GLU A 401 -9.83 9.83 11.80
N THR A 402 -9.86 9.35 10.55
CA THR A 402 -8.64 9.12 9.75
C THR A 402 -8.76 9.52 8.27
N PHE A 403 -9.75 10.36 7.93
CA PHE A 403 -10.03 10.72 6.52
C PHE A 403 -10.26 9.48 5.65
N GLY A 404 -10.98 8.49 6.19
CA GLY A 404 -11.28 7.24 5.51
C GLY A 404 -10.02 6.41 5.27
N SER A 405 -9.16 6.26 6.28
CA SER A 405 -7.87 5.57 6.13
C SER A 405 -7.59 4.58 7.27
N THR A 406 -6.74 3.60 7.01
CA THR A 406 -6.25 2.64 8.01
C THR A 406 -4.80 2.22 7.71
N ALA A 407 -4.26 1.29 8.49
CA ALA A 407 -2.95 0.69 8.28
C ALA A 407 -2.79 0.07 6.87
N HIS A 408 -1.56 -0.23 6.47
CA HIS A 408 -1.26 -0.89 5.20
C HIS A 408 -0.55 -2.24 5.34
N GLY A 409 0.04 -2.54 6.50
CA GLY A 409 0.78 -3.77 6.70
C GLY A 409 1.36 -3.86 8.10
N ALA A 410 2.38 -4.69 8.29
CA ALA A 410 3.01 -4.87 9.60
C ALA A 410 3.95 -3.70 10.00
N GLY A 411 4.52 -2.96 9.04
CA GLY A 411 5.55 -1.94 9.32
C GLY A 411 6.90 -2.54 9.71
N ARG A 412 8.01 -1.87 9.38
CA ARG A 412 9.36 -2.41 9.64
C ARG A 412 9.89 -1.98 11.01
N LEU A 413 10.56 -2.91 11.70
CA LEU A 413 11.31 -2.66 12.93
C LEU A 413 12.79 -2.34 12.68
N MET A 414 13.35 -2.88 11.60
CA MET A 414 14.78 -2.75 11.32
C MET A 414 15.08 -2.41 9.86
N SER A 415 16.24 -1.79 9.67
CA SER A 415 16.75 -1.46 8.34
C SER A 415 17.09 -2.74 7.56
N ARG A 416 17.03 -2.68 6.22
CA ARG A 416 17.45 -3.81 5.36
C ARG A 416 18.91 -4.22 5.60
N THR A 417 19.77 -3.26 5.90
CA THR A 417 21.18 -3.52 6.22
C THR A 417 21.32 -4.32 7.50
N GLU A 418 20.58 -3.95 8.53
CA GLU A 418 20.56 -4.64 9.82
C GLU A 418 19.97 -6.04 9.72
N ALA A 419 18.86 -6.20 8.98
CA ALA A 419 18.23 -7.49 8.71
C ALA A 419 19.23 -8.48 8.09
N LYS A 420 19.98 -8.08 7.06
CA LYS A 420 21.02 -8.93 6.44
C LYS A 420 22.16 -9.33 7.37
N ASN A 421 22.43 -8.54 8.41
CA ASN A 421 23.45 -8.86 9.39
C ASN A 421 22.91 -9.77 10.51
N THR A 422 21.59 -9.86 10.66
CA THR A 422 20.91 -10.58 11.74
C THR A 422 20.39 -11.94 11.28
N PHE A 423 19.84 -12.00 10.07
CA PHE A 423 19.22 -13.20 9.51
C PHE A 423 20.06 -13.81 8.39
N TRP A 424 20.03 -15.14 8.30
CA TRP A 424 20.58 -15.88 7.16
C TRP A 424 19.42 -16.40 6.30
N GLY A 425 19.43 -16.08 5.01
CA GLY A 425 18.30 -16.37 4.12
C GLY A 425 17.92 -17.85 4.04
N GLU A 426 18.91 -18.74 3.95
CA GLU A 426 18.66 -20.19 3.90
C GLU A 426 18.02 -20.70 5.19
N ASP A 427 18.49 -20.22 6.35
CA ASP A 427 17.93 -20.60 7.66
C ASP A 427 16.47 -20.16 7.76
N VAL A 428 16.15 -18.95 7.28
CA VAL A 428 14.78 -18.43 7.25
C VAL A 428 13.89 -19.27 6.32
N GLN A 429 14.38 -19.65 5.12
CA GLN A 429 13.62 -20.51 4.20
C GLN A 429 13.39 -21.90 4.77
N ASP A 430 14.42 -22.50 5.40
CA ASP A 430 14.32 -23.81 6.02
C ASP A 430 13.37 -23.80 7.22
N GLU A 431 13.43 -22.77 8.06
CA GLU A 431 12.50 -22.59 9.18
C GLU A 431 11.05 -22.46 8.71
N LEU A 432 10.79 -21.59 7.73
CA LEU A 432 9.46 -21.39 7.15
C LEU A 432 8.91 -22.68 6.52
N ARG A 433 9.74 -23.40 5.76
CA ARG A 433 9.34 -24.67 5.13
C ARG A 433 9.08 -25.77 6.16
N ASP A 434 10.00 -25.96 7.10
CA ASP A 434 9.99 -27.13 7.98
C ASP A 434 9.07 -26.96 9.19
N GLN A 435 8.83 -25.73 9.64
CA GLN A 435 7.98 -25.44 10.80
C GLN A 435 6.60 -24.89 10.43
N GLN A 436 6.50 -24.12 9.36
CA GLN A 436 5.26 -23.43 8.97
C GLN A 436 4.69 -23.94 7.64
N HIS A 437 5.37 -24.86 6.95
CA HIS A 437 4.99 -25.36 5.63
C HIS A 437 4.83 -24.25 4.58
N VAL A 438 5.64 -23.19 4.68
CA VAL A 438 5.67 -22.08 3.73
C VAL A 438 6.85 -22.24 2.78
N TYR A 439 6.57 -22.25 1.47
CA TYR A 439 7.57 -22.42 0.43
C TYR A 439 7.96 -21.06 -0.15
N VAL A 440 9.22 -20.65 0.03
CA VAL A 440 9.69 -19.32 -0.35
C VAL A 440 10.69 -19.38 -1.50
N LYS A 441 10.47 -18.58 -2.55
CA LYS A 441 11.42 -18.34 -3.65
C LYS A 441 11.80 -16.88 -3.75
N ALA A 442 13.08 -16.63 -4.01
CA ALA A 442 13.63 -15.28 -4.19
C ALA A 442 14.87 -15.34 -5.08
N GLN A 443 15.23 -14.22 -5.69
CA GLN A 443 16.45 -14.10 -6.51
C GLN A 443 17.75 -14.34 -5.72
N SER A 444 17.73 -14.12 -4.41
CA SER A 444 18.88 -14.35 -3.54
C SER A 444 18.46 -14.59 -2.09
N GLY A 445 19.29 -15.33 -1.33
CA GLY A 445 19.10 -15.48 0.12
C GLY A 445 19.19 -14.14 0.87
N ALA A 446 19.91 -13.15 0.33
CA ALA A 446 19.95 -11.81 0.92
C ALA A 446 18.57 -11.13 0.86
N THR A 447 17.81 -11.33 -0.22
CA THR A 447 16.43 -10.83 -0.35
C THR A 447 15.53 -11.45 0.72
N VAL A 448 15.67 -12.75 0.98
CA VAL A 448 14.91 -13.42 2.04
C VAL A 448 15.26 -12.84 3.41
N ALA A 449 16.55 -12.66 3.69
CA ALA A 449 17.01 -12.10 4.97
C ALA A 449 16.51 -10.66 5.20
N GLU A 450 16.45 -9.82 4.17
CA GLU A 450 15.96 -8.43 4.26
C GLU A 450 14.49 -8.34 4.68
N GLU A 451 13.72 -9.39 4.43
CA GLU A 451 12.27 -9.42 4.55
C GLU A 451 11.79 -10.57 5.46
N ALA A 452 12.69 -11.09 6.31
CA ALA A 452 12.43 -12.14 7.31
C ALA A 452 11.28 -11.75 8.26
N PRO A 453 10.46 -12.69 8.78
CA PRO A 453 9.32 -12.32 9.64
C PRO A 453 9.67 -11.41 10.81
N GLY A 454 10.81 -11.63 11.46
CA GLY A 454 11.28 -10.82 12.59
C GLY A 454 11.75 -9.39 12.25
N VAL A 455 11.70 -8.96 10.98
CA VAL A 455 12.02 -7.56 10.60
C VAL A 455 10.81 -6.64 10.68
N TYR A 456 9.62 -7.20 10.89
CA TYR A 456 8.35 -6.50 10.90
C TYR A 456 7.71 -6.54 12.29
N LYS A 457 6.82 -5.57 12.56
CA LYS A 457 5.99 -5.60 13.77
C LYS A 457 4.98 -6.73 13.71
N ASP A 458 4.27 -6.95 14.82
CA ASP A 458 3.17 -7.90 14.86
C ASP A 458 1.95 -7.35 14.09
N VAL A 459 1.65 -7.96 12.94
CA VAL A 459 0.50 -7.60 12.11
C VAL A 459 -0.83 -7.81 12.82
N ASP A 460 -0.91 -8.79 13.74
CA ASP A 460 -2.13 -9.07 14.49
C ASP A 460 -2.45 -7.88 15.39
N GLU A 461 -1.44 -7.32 16.06
CA GLU A 461 -1.60 -6.15 16.92
C GLU A 461 -1.93 -4.88 16.12
N VAL A 462 -1.29 -4.68 14.97
CA VAL A 462 -1.62 -3.56 14.06
C VAL A 462 -3.09 -3.61 13.66
N VAL A 463 -3.57 -4.78 13.23
CA VAL A 463 -4.96 -4.96 12.80
C VAL A 463 -5.92 -4.84 13.98
N ASN A 464 -5.58 -5.36 15.16
CA ASN A 464 -6.40 -5.21 16.36
C ASN A 464 -6.62 -3.75 16.73
N VAL A 465 -5.61 -2.88 16.59
CA VAL A 465 -5.78 -1.45 16.81
C VAL A 465 -6.73 -0.84 15.79
N SER A 466 -6.58 -1.15 14.50
CA SER A 466 -7.49 -0.66 13.45
C SER A 466 -8.95 -1.08 13.67
N ASP A 467 -9.17 -2.33 14.06
CA ASP A 467 -10.48 -2.92 14.36
C ASP A 467 -11.10 -2.27 15.61
N ALA A 468 -10.37 -2.17 16.71
CA ALA A 468 -10.85 -1.57 17.95
C ALA A 468 -11.20 -0.07 17.80
N LEU A 469 -10.54 0.63 16.88
CA LEU A 469 -10.83 2.02 16.56
C LEU A 469 -12.03 2.19 15.61
N GLY A 470 -12.50 1.12 14.98
CA GLY A 470 -13.56 1.13 13.96
C GLY A 470 -13.12 1.82 12.67
N ILE A 471 -11.81 1.78 12.36
CA ILE A 471 -11.24 2.36 11.14
C ILE A 471 -10.92 1.28 10.08
N GLY A 472 -11.01 0.00 10.45
CA GLY A 472 -11.01 -1.13 9.54
C GLY A 472 -11.42 -2.40 10.30
N ASP A 473 -12.55 -2.98 9.94
CA ASP A 473 -13.17 -4.09 10.67
C ASP A 473 -12.64 -5.43 10.13
N LYS A 474 -12.19 -6.32 11.00
CA LYS A 474 -11.62 -7.63 10.60
C LYS A 474 -12.65 -8.48 9.86
N VAL A 475 -12.33 -8.92 8.65
CA VAL A 475 -13.19 -9.84 7.87
C VAL A 475 -12.59 -11.24 7.85
N ALA A 476 -11.35 -11.37 7.40
CA ALA A 476 -10.67 -12.65 7.32
C ALA A 476 -9.17 -12.53 7.59
N ARG A 477 -8.58 -13.59 8.14
CA ARG A 477 -7.12 -13.79 8.21
C ARG A 477 -6.71 -14.79 7.14
N THR A 478 -5.57 -14.52 6.50
CA THR A 478 -4.94 -15.43 5.56
C THR A 478 -3.53 -15.78 6.03
N TYR A 479 -3.04 -16.95 5.65
CA TYR A 479 -1.70 -17.40 5.99
C TYR A 479 -0.95 -17.90 4.75
N PRO A 480 0.33 -17.55 4.58
CA PRO A 480 1.12 -17.97 3.44
C PRO A 480 1.16 -19.49 3.27
N VAL A 481 1.20 -19.93 2.01
CA VAL A 481 1.56 -21.29 1.60
C VAL A 481 2.77 -21.24 0.66
N CYS A 482 2.71 -20.38 -0.34
CA CYS A 482 3.81 -20.13 -1.27
C CYS A 482 4.11 -18.62 -1.31
N ASN A 483 5.38 -18.23 -1.21
CA ASN A 483 5.79 -16.83 -1.30
C ASN A 483 6.90 -16.66 -2.34
N ILE A 484 6.71 -15.71 -3.25
CA ILE A 484 7.74 -15.23 -4.17
C ILE A 484 8.12 -13.83 -3.75
N LYS A 485 9.38 -13.66 -3.36
CA LYS A 485 9.93 -12.35 -3.04
C LYS A 485 10.53 -11.70 -4.27
N GLY A 486 10.23 -10.41 -4.42
CA GLY A 486 10.83 -9.52 -5.40
C GLY A 486 12.35 -9.42 -5.27
#